data_AF-A0A3A4AL00-F1
#
_entry.id   AF-A0A3A4AL00-F1
#
_cell.length_a   1.000
_cell.length_b   1.000
_cell.length_c   1.000
_cell.angle_alpha   90.00
_cell.angle_beta   90.00
_cell.angle_gamma   90.00
#
_symmetry.space_group_name_H-M   'P 1'
#
loop_
_entity.id
_entity.type
_entity.pdbx_description
1 polymer ?
#
loop_
_entity_poly.entity_id
_entity_poly.type
_entity_poly.pdbx_seq_one_letter_code
_entity_poly.pdbx_strand_id
1 'polypeptide(L)' 'MGGIMAENREQLHDLRKKGHEAGIQGSSKMTAGELRGALRDTKRGKSPEQAKKKAKKGR' A
#
# COMPACT_ATOMS: atom_id res chain seq x y z
N MET A 1 -25.55 -5.06 9.03
CA MET A 1 -24.07 -5.06 8.95
C MET A 1 -23.64 -4.11 7.84
N GLY A 2 -23.27 -2.86 8.15
CA GLY A 2 -22.96 -1.84 7.13
C GLY A 2 -21.74 -0.97 7.42
N GLY A 3 -20.89 -1.34 8.38
CA GLY A 3 -19.80 -0.48 8.87
C GLY A 3 -18.42 -0.64 8.20
N ILE A 4 -18.17 -1.71 7.43
CA ILE A 4 -16.79 -2.09 7.06
C ILE A 4 -16.34 -1.49 5.71
N MET A 5 -17.24 -0.90 4.91
CA MET A 5 -16.89 -0.38 3.58
C MET A 5 -16.37 1.08 3.58
N ALA A 6 -16.72 1.90 4.58
CA ALA A 6 -16.26 3.30 4.66
C ALA A 6 -14.84 3.41 5.24
N GLU A 7 -14.55 2.70 6.34
CA GLU A 7 -13.22 2.67 6.98
C GLU A 7 -12.11 2.24 6.01
N ASN A 8 -12.42 1.34 5.08
CA ASN A 8 -11.47 0.85 4.10
C ASN A 8 -11.02 1.92 3.06
N ARG A 9 -11.85 2.93 2.77
CA ARG A 9 -11.48 3.99 1.80
C ARG A 9 -10.60 5.07 2.43
N GLU A 10 -10.91 5.50 3.64
CA GLU A 10 -10.09 6.49 4.36
C GLU A 10 -8.71 5.90 4.70
N GLN A 11 -8.68 4.65 5.17
CA GLN A 11 -7.43 3.94 5.40
C GLN A 11 -6.64 3.75 4.11
N LEU A 12 -7.30 3.51 2.96
CA LEU A 12 -6.61 3.41 1.68
C LEU A 12 -5.97 4.74 1.28
N HIS A 13 -6.65 5.86 1.51
CA HIS A 13 -6.10 7.19 1.22
C HIS A 13 -4.85 7.47 2.06
N ASP A 14 -4.90 7.16 3.36
CA ASP A 14 -3.75 7.31 4.26
C ASP A 14 -2.59 6.38 3.88
N LEU A 15 -2.89 5.12 3.54
CA LEU A 15 -1.90 4.15 3.05
C LEU A 15 -1.24 4.62 1.74
N ARG A 16 -2.00 5.26 0.84
CA ARG A 16 -1.47 5.82 -0.41
C ARG A 16 -0.50 6.95 -0.15
N LYS A 17 -0.83 7.83 0.81
CA LYS A 17 0.02 8.93 1.25
C LYS A 17 1.33 8.39 1.85
N LYS A 18 1.23 7.48 2.81
CA LYS A 18 2.38 6.78 3.41
C LYS A 18 3.25 6.07 2.38
N GLY A 19 2.61 5.41 1.41
CA GLY A 19 3.32 4.75 0.32
C GLY A 19 4.11 5.74 -0.54
N HIS A 20 3.52 6.90 -0.85
CA HIS A 20 4.21 7.95 -1.59
C HIS A 20 5.39 8.55 -0.79
N GLU A 21 5.20 8.80 0.50
CA GLU A 21 6.25 9.27 1.42
C GLU A 21 7.40 8.25 1.56
N ALA A 22 7.09 6.95 1.52
CA ALA A 22 8.07 5.87 1.52
C ALA A 22 8.73 5.64 0.14
N GLY A 23 8.45 6.48 -0.87
CA GLY A 23 8.99 6.37 -2.22
C GLY A 23 8.34 5.28 -3.09
N ILE A 24 7.23 4.67 -2.64
CA ILE A 24 6.51 3.62 -3.38
C ILE A 24 5.72 4.26 -4.53
N GLN A 25 6.38 4.39 -5.69
CA GLN A 25 5.77 4.95 -6.89
C GLN A 25 4.58 4.12 -7.39
N GLY A 26 3.42 4.77 -7.53
CA GLY A 26 2.18 4.14 -7.96
C GLY A 26 1.30 3.65 -6.82
N SER A 27 1.54 4.12 -5.58
CA SER A 27 0.68 3.88 -4.43
C SER A 27 -0.80 4.19 -4.73
N SER A 28 -1.06 5.25 -5.49
CA SER A 28 -2.39 5.68 -5.95
C SER A 28 -3.17 4.63 -6.75
N LYS A 29 -2.49 3.63 -7.36
CA LYS A 29 -3.12 2.54 -8.13
C LYS A 29 -3.19 1.23 -7.36
N MET A 30 -2.66 1.18 -6.14
CA MET A 30 -2.65 -0.02 -5.29
C MET A 30 -3.89 -0.08 -4.40
N THR A 31 -4.25 -1.31 -4.03
CA THR A 31 -5.23 -1.64 -2.98
C THR A 31 -4.61 -1.55 -1.58
N ALA A 32 -5.45 -1.58 -0.54
CA ALA A 32 -4.99 -1.48 0.84
C ALA A 32 -4.05 -2.64 1.23
N GLY A 33 -4.32 -3.85 0.73
CA GLY A 33 -3.49 -5.03 0.95
C GLY A 33 -2.11 -4.90 0.28
N GLU A 34 -2.09 -4.46 -0.97
CA GLU A 34 -0.84 -4.21 -1.71
C GLU A 34 0.01 -3.13 -1.04
N LEU A 35 -0.60 -2.04 -0.57
CA LEU A 35 0.10 -0.96 0.12
C LEU A 35 0.64 -1.39 1.47
N ARG A 36 -0.14 -2.14 2.27
CA ARG A 36 0.35 -2.69 3.54
C ARG A 36 1.54 -3.62 3.32
N GLY A 37 1.46 -4.49 2.32
CA GLY A 37 2.57 -5.37 1.95
C GLY A 37 3.81 -4.60 1.52
N ALA A 38 3.63 -3.61 0.64
CA ALA A 38 4.72 -2.79 0.14
C ALA A 38 5.38 -1.98 1.27
N LEU A 39 4.59 -1.29 2.11
CA LEU A 39 5.08 -0.53 3.27
C LEU A 39 5.83 -1.41 4.28
N ARG A 40 5.35 -2.64 4.51
CA ARG A 40 6.03 -3.59 5.39
C ARG A 40 7.39 -3.99 4.82
N ASP A 41 7.49 -4.13 3.51
CA ASP A 41 8.75 -4.45 2.83
C ASP A 41 9.72 -3.26 2.83
N THR A 42 9.23 -2.03 2.64
CA THR A 42 10.06 -0.82 2.75
C THR A 42 10.59 -0.63 4.16
N LYS A 43 9.77 -0.86 5.19
CA LYS A 43 10.19 -0.86 6.60
C LYS A 43 11.26 -1.91 6.93
N ARG A 44 11.35 -2.99 6.14
CA ARG A 44 12.39 -4.03 6.27
C ARG A 44 13.66 -3.69 5.48
N GLY A 45 13.77 -2.47 4.92
CA GLY A 45 14.92 -2.01 4.16
C GLY A 45 14.90 -2.39 2.69
N LYS A 46 13.80 -2.94 2.15
CA LYS A 46 13.70 -3.19 0.70
C LYS A 46 13.42 -1.90 -0.04
N SER A 47 13.96 -1.80 -1.25
CA SER A 47 13.68 -0.64 -2.11
C SER A 47 12.18 -0.58 -2.46
N PRO A 48 11.59 0.62 -2.51
CA PRO A 48 10.17 0.80 -2.81
C PRO A 48 9.73 0.18 -4.15
N GLU A 49 10.63 0.13 -5.14
CA GLU A 49 10.38 -0.57 -6.41
C GLU A 49 10.23 -2.09 -6.25
N GLN A 50 11.05 -2.72 -5.39
CA GLN A 50 10.95 -4.14 -5.10
C GLN A 50 9.68 -4.46 -4.31
N ALA A 51 9.35 -3.60 -3.34
CA ALA A 51 8.13 -3.69 -2.54
C ALA A 51 6.88 -3.61 -3.44
N LYS A 52 6.86 -2.69 -4.40
CA LYS A 52 5.82 -2.59 -5.44
C LYS A 52 5.70 -3.86 -6.29
N LYS A 53 6.83 -4.37 -6.79
CA LYS A 53 6.86 -5.55 -7.67
C LYS A 53 6.30 -6.79 -6.96
N LYS A 54 6.58 -6.93 -5.65
CA LYS A 54 5.99 -8.00 -4.83
C LYS A 54 4.51 -7.79 -4.55
N ALA A 55 4.10 -6.57 -4.23
CA ALA A 55 2.69 -6.27 -3.97
C ALA A 55 1.80 -6.57 -5.19
N LYS A 56 2.21 -6.15 -6.38
CA LYS A 56 1.45 -6.33 -7.62
C LYS A 56 1.41 -7.79 -8.12
N LYS A 57 2.34 -8.64 -7.67
CA LYS A 57 2.44 -10.05 -8.10
C LYS A 57 1.55 -11.00 -7.27
N GLY A 58 0.93 -10.51 -6.19
CA GLY A 58 0.07 -11.33 -5.32
C GLY A 58 -1.37 -11.52 -5.80
N ARG A 59 -1.59 -11.65 -7.12
CA ARG A 59 -2.90 -11.99 -7.69
C ARG A 59 -2.91 -13.45 -8.13
#